data_AF-A0A7W1NPE4-F1
#
_entry.id   AF-A0A7W1NPE4-F1
#
_cell.length_a   1.000
_cell.length_b   1.000
_cell.length_c   1.000
_cell.angle_alpha   90.00
_cell.angle_beta   90.00
_cell.angle_gamma   90.00
#
_symmetry.space_group_name_H-M   'P 1'
#
loop_
_entity.id
_entity.type
_entity.pdbx_description
1 polymer ?
#
loop_
_entity_poly.entity_id
_entity_poly.type
_entity_poly.pdbx_seq_one_letter_code
_entity_poly.pdbx_strand_id
1 'polypeptide(L)'
;MTSNDEPIVLIGQQIHFLIEWAKENQAKSYSLRKIAQAAGLSTQGLTNILDGVTPDPRLEPIRNLCHFFQVSLDYLSCRTEAECRAYLMRRLIERGPPTLQQIATESQQLSPRGRDNVMVVLRWLEISQNH
;
A
#
# COMPACT_ATOMS: atom_id res chain seq x y z
N MET A 1 -2.59 -17.90 -20.99
CA MET A 1 -4.00 -17.86 -20.54
C MET A 1 -4.13 -18.79 -19.35
N THR A 2 -4.02 -18.25 -18.14
CA THR A 2 -4.52 -18.84 -16.90
C THR A 2 -4.98 -17.64 -16.08
N SER A 3 -6.27 -17.35 -16.12
CA SER A 3 -6.90 -16.44 -15.17
C SER A 3 -6.78 -17.12 -13.81
N ASN A 4 -5.74 -16.79 -13.06
CA ASN A 4 -5.71 -17.07 -11.63
C ASN A 4 -6.73 -16.12 -11.01
N ASP A 5 -7.86 -16.66 -10.56
CA ASP A 5 -8.82 -15.95 -9.73
C ASP A 5 -8.13 -15.62 -8.40
N GLU A 6 -7.40 -14.50 -8.36
CA GLU A 6 -6.97 -13.93 -7.08
C GLU A 6 -8.22 -13.62 -6.25
N PRO A 7 -8.22 -13.96 -4.94
CA PRO A 7 -9.37 -13.73 -4.10
C PRO A 7 -9.69 -12.23 -4.05
N ILE A 8 -10.98 -11.90 -4.17
CA ILE A 8 -11.44 -10.52 -4.09
C ILE A 8 -11.18 -10.00 -2.66
N VAL A 9 -10.53 -8.85 -2.56
CA VAL A 9 -10.21 -8.22 -1.27
C VAL A 9 -11.33 -7.29 -0.81
N LEU A 10 -11.84 -7.55 0.39
CA LEU A 10 -12.88 -6.72 1.01
C LEU A 10 -12.29 -5.46 1.64
N ILE A 11 -13.14 -4.47 1.95
CA ILE A 11 -12.72 -3.19 2.56
C ILE A 11 -11.85 -3.41 3.82
N GLY A 12 -12.22 -4.35 4.69
CA GLY A 12 -11.42 -4.68 5.88
C GLY A 12 -9.98 -5.09 5.54
N GLN A 13 -9.79 -5.90 4.49
CA GLN A 13 -8.47 -6.33 4.02
C GLN A 13 -7.69 -5.18 3.36
N GLN A 14 -8.37 -4.33 2.58
CA GLN A 14 -7.76 -3.14 2.00
C GLN A 14 -7.25 -2.18 3.10
N ILE A 15 -8.03 -1.97 4.17
CA ILE A 15 -7.60 -1.16 5.32
C ILE A 15 -6.43 -1.84 6.05
N HIS A 16 -6.44 -3.16 6.18
CA HIS A 16 -5.28 -3.91 6.71
C HIS A 16 -4.00 -3.62 5.93
N PHE A 17 -4.04 -3.71 4.60
CA PHE A 17 -2.88 -3.42 3.76
C PHE A 17 -2.40 -1.97 3.89
N LEU A 18 -3.31 -1.00 4.07
CA LEU A 18 -2.93 0.39 4.35
C LEU A 18 -2.18 0.53 5.68
N ILE A 19 -2.64 -0.15 6.72
CA ILE A 19 -2.02 -0.10 8.06
C ILE A 19 -0.62 -0.72 8.01
N GLU A 20 -0.47 -1.88 7.36
CA GLU A 20 0.82 -2.54 7.18
C GLU A 20 1.78 -1.67 6.37
N TRP A 21 1.33 -1.16 5.22
CA TRP A 21 2.14 -0.26 4.39
C TRP A 21 2.58 0.99 5.14
N ALA A 22 1.69 1.60 5.93
CA ALA A 22 2.03 2.77 6.72
C ALA A 22 3.07 2.45 7.81
N LYS A 23 3.00 1.28 8.43
CA LYS A 23 3.96 0.83 9.43
C LYS A 23 5.37 0.66 8.84
N GLU A 24 5.46 0.16 7.61
CA GLU A 24 6.73 -0.08 6.92
C GLU A 24 7.33 1.18 6.31
N ASN A 25 6.49 2.07 5.77
CA ASN A 25 6.94 3.15 4.88
C ASN A 25 6.75 4.55 5.44
N GLN A 26 6.05 4.71 6.58
CA GLN A 26 5.95 6.01 7.24
C GLN A 26 6.85 6.05 8.48
N ALA A 27 7.46 7.20 8.72
CA ALA A 27 8.36 7.41 9.87
C ALA A 27 7.68 7.24 11.24
N LYS A 28 6.35 7.10 11.29
CA LYS A 28 5.56 6.95 12.52
C LYS A 28 4.61 5.76 12.42
N SER A 29 4.79 4.80 13.31
CA SER A 29 3.78 3.78 13.57
C SER A 29 2.58 4.39 14.31
N TYR A 30 1.37 4.03 13.90
CA TYR A 30 0.13 4.50 14.52
C TYR A 30 -0.56 3.37 15.26
N SER A 31 -1.02 3.64 16.49
CA SER A 31 -1.86 2.68 17.20
C SER A 31 -3.25 2.60 16.56
N LEU A 32 -3.89 1.43 16.70
CA LEU A 32 -5.24 1.20 16.19
C LEU A 32 -6.25 2.23 16.75
N ARG A 33 -6.09 2.62 18.03
CA ARG A 33 -6.86 3.68 18.66
C ARG A 33 -6.73 5.02 17.94
N LYS A 34 -5.52 5.39 17.53
CA LYS A 34 -5.28 6.65 16.82
C LYS A 34 -5.87 6.63 15.41
N ILE A 35 -5.76 5.51 14.71
CA ILE A 35 -6.38 5.31 13.39
C ILE A 35 -7.90 5.40 13.50
N ALA A 36 -8.50 4.71 14.48
CA ALA A 36 -9.94 4.74 14.72
C ALA A 36 -10.42 6.17 15.03
N GLN A 37 -9.71 6.89 15.91
CA GLN A 37 -10.03 8.27 16.25
C GLN A 37 -9.98 9.18 15.00
N ALA A 38 -8.94 9.05 14.17
CA ALA A 38 -8.83 9.83 12.94
C ALA A 38 -9.96 9.51 11.94
N ALA A 39 -10.44 8.26 11.93
CA ALA A 39 -11.55 7.82 11.10
C ALA A 39 -12.93 8.27 11.64
N GLY A 40 -13.02 8.80 12.86
CA GLY A 40 -14.31 9.05 13.53
C GLY A 40 -15.00 7.76 13.99
N LEU A 41 -14.23 6.71 14.28
CA LEU A 41 -14.70 5.40 14.74
C LEU A 41 -14.29 5.14 16.19
N SER A 42 -15.00 4.23 16.86
CA SER A 42 -14.47 3.59 18.06
C SER A 42 -13.40 2.57 17.68
N THR A 43 -12.48 2.24 18.59
CA THR A 43 -11.46 1.19 18.35
C THR A 43 -12.14 -0.13 17.98
N GLN A 44 -13.20 -0.51 18.69
CA GLN A 44 -13.97 -1.72 18.39
C GLN A 44 -14.66 -1.64 17.01
N GLY A 45 -15.16 -0.46 16.63
CA GLY A 45 -15.77 -0.26 15.31
C GLY A 45 -14.76 -0.48 14.18
N LEU A 46 -13.52 -0.01 14.35
CA LEU A 46 -12.44 -0.29 13.41
C LEU A 46 -12.07 -1.78 13.40
N THR A 47 -11.93 -2.42 14.56
CA THR A 47 -11.69 -3.87 14.65
C THR A 47 -12.76 -4.68 13.93
N ASN A 48 -14.05 -4.36 14.13
CA ASN A 48 -15.14 -5.05 13.45
C ASN A 48 -15.09 -4.91 11.92
N ILE A 49 -14.59 -3.79 11.39
CA ILE A 49 -14.39 -3.61 9.95
C ILE A 49 -13.22 -4.47 9.46
N LEU A 50 -12.10 -4.46 10.19
CA LEU A 50 -10.91 -5.23 9.87
C LEU A 50 -11.19 -6.75 9.86
N ASP A 51 -11.93 -7.23 10.85
CA ASP A 51 -12.32 -8.63 11.00
C ASP A 51 -13.47 -9.04 10.03
N GLY A 52 -14.02 -8.11 9.26
CA GLY A 52 -15.12 -8.36 8.32
C GLY A 52 -16.49 -8.58 8.98
N VAL A 53 -16.61 -8.33 10.28
CA VAL A 53 -17.90 -8.37 11.01
C VAL A 53 -18.84 -7.27 10.52
N THR A 54 -18.29 -6.08 10.21
CA THR A 54 -19.00 -4.97 9.57
C THR A 54 -18.42 -4.75 8.17
N PRO A 55 -18.98 -5.38 7.12
CA PRO A 55 -18.37 -5.38 5.79
C PRO A 55 -18.40 -4.01 5.11
N ASP A 56 -19.41 -3.18 5.41
CA ASP A 56 -19.64 -1.90 4.74
C ASP A 56 -19.60 -0.71 5.72
N PRO A 57 -18.41 -0.15 5.98
CA PRO A 57 -18.32 1.10 6.71
C PRO A 57 -18.94 2.26 5.90
N ARG A 58 -19.47 3.25 6.63
CA ARG A 58 -20.01 4.47 5.99
C ARG A 58 -18.90 5.21 5.24
N LEU A 59 -19.29 5.98 4.23
CA LEU A 59 -18.38 6.73 3.36
C LEU A 59 -17.49 7.73 4.13
N GLU A 60 -18.01 8.37 5.16
CA GLU A 60 -17.26 9.38 5.93
C GLU A 60 -16.05 8.77 6.67
N PRO A 61 -16.19 7.68 7.47
CA PRO A 61 -15.06 6.95 8.02
C PRO A 61 -14.01 6.53 6.99
N ILE A 62 -14.46 6.04 5.84
CA ILE A 62 -13.60 5.64 4.73
C ILE A 62 -12.80 6.84 4.19
N ARG A 63 -13.46 7.98 3.95
CA ARG A 63 -12.81 9.22 3.52
C ARG A 63 -11.77 9.69 4.52
N ASN A 64 -12.10 9.64 5.81
CA ASN A 64 -11.20 10.03 6.88
C ASN A 64 -9.97 9.12 6.97
N LEU A 65 -10.15 7.80 6.78
CA LEU A 65 -9.03 6.85 6.68
C LEU A 65 -8.13 7.16 5.47
N CYS A 66 -8.72 7.40 4.30
CA CYS A 66 -7.94 7.76 3.11
C CYS A 66 -7.16 9.05 3.31
N HIS A 67 -7.78 10.06 3.92
CA HIS A 67 -7.10 11.31 4.28
C HIS A 67 -5.97 11.08 5.29
N PHE A 68 -6.20 10.28 6.34
CA PHE A 68 -5.21 9.96 7.36
C PHE A 68 -3.96 9.28 6.77
N PHE A 69 -4.16 8.28 5.89
CA PHE A 69 -3.07 7.62 5.18
C PHE A 69 -2.57 8.38 3.94
N GLN A 70 -3.19 9.52 3.65
CA GLN A 70 -2.90 10.38 2.50
C GLN A 70 -2.95 9.65 1.14
N VAL A 71 -3.92 8.74 0.99
CA VAL A 71 -4.22 8.04 -0.27
C VAL A 71 -5.50 8.60 -0.89
N SER A 72 -5.64 8.50 -2.23
CA SER A 72 -6.91 8.76 -2.92
C SER A 72 -7.95 7.70 -2.53
N LEU A 73 -9.24 8.08 -2.61
CA LEU A 73 -10.37 7.15 -2.53
C LEU A 73 -10.33 6.08 -3.62
N ASP A 74 -9.66 6.35 -4.75
CA ASP A 74 -9.50 5.39 -5.85
C ASP A 74 -8.82 4.09 -5.40
N TYR A 75 -8.03 4.14 -4.31
CA TYR A 75 -7.45 2.95 -3.68
C TYR A 75 -8.49 1.88 -3.37
N LEU A 76 -9.71 2.27 -3.01
CA LEU A 76 -10.76 1.34 -2.61
C LEU A 76 -11.40 0.61 -3.79
N SER A 77 -11.03 0.98 -5.01
CA SER A 77 -11.44 0.30 -6.24
C SER A 77 -10.59 -0.95 -6.52
N CYS A 78 -9.50 -1.16 -5.78
CA CYS A 78 -8.68 -2.35 -5.89
C CYS A 78 -9.50 -3.59 -5.53
N ARG A 79 -9.50 -4.58 -6.42
CA ARG A 79 -10.24 -5.84 -6.28
C ARG A 79 -9.37 -6.97 -5.79
N THR A 80 -8.05 -6.90 -5.99
CA THR A 80 -7.11 -7.92 -5.54
C THR A 80 -6.00 -7.33 -4.69
N GLU A 81 -5.32 -8.18 -3.92
CA GLU A 81 -4.15 -7.78 -3.14
C GLU A 81 -3.06 -7.20 -4.04
N ALA A 82 -2.83 -7.78 -5.23
CA ALA A 82 -1.85 -7.30 -6.18
C ALA A 82 -2.16 -5.87 -6.64
N GLU A 83 -3.44 -5.56 -6.90
CA GLU A 83 -3.87 -4.20 -7.26
C GLU A 83 -3.66 -3.21 -6.11
N CYS A 84 -4.03 -3.57 -4.89
CA CYS A 84 -3.80 -2.76 -3.68
C CYS A 84 -2.32 -2.44 -3.50
N ARG A 85 -1.47 -3.46 -3.56
CA ARG A 85 -0.01 -3.30 -3.38
C ARG A 85 0.61 -2.48 -4.50
N ALA A 86 0.18 -2.69 -5.75
CA ALA A 86 0.66 -1.91 -6.89
C ALA A 86 0.33 -0.42 -6.75
N TYR A 87 -0.89 -0.09 -6.30
CA TYR A 87 -1.28 1.29 -6.01
C TYR A 87 -0.38 1.93 -4.94
N LEU A 88 -0.15 1.23 -3.82
CA LEU A 88 0.66 1.75 -2.72
C LEU A 88 2.13 1.91 -3.11
N MET A 89 2.67 0.99 -3.90
CA MET A 89 4.02 1.07 -4.43
C MET A 89 4.18 2.26 -5.39
N ARG A 90 3.22 2.46 -6.30
CA ARG A 90 3.21 3.64 -7.17
C ARG A 90 3.20 4.93 -6.34
N ARG A 91 2.41 4.97 -5.28
CA ARG A 91 2.34 6.13 -4.40
C ARG A 91 3.65 6.41 -3.67
N LEU A 92 4.36 5.35 -3.27
CA LEU A 92 5.69 5.46 -2.69
C LEU A 92 6.70 6.05 -3.69
N ILE A 93 6.69 5.59 -4.94
CA ILE A 93 7.56 6.12 -6.01
C ILE A 93 7.26 7.60 -6.25
N GLU A 94 5.98 7.98 -6.40
CA GLU A 94 5.56 9.37 -6.63
C GLU A 94 5.98 10.34 -5.50
N ARG A 95 6.09 9.85 -4.27
CA ARG A 95 6.51 10.64 -3.09
C ARG A 95 7.98 10.49 -2.74
N GLY A 96 8.67 9.55 -3.39
CA GLY A 96 10.08 9.29 -3.18
C GLY A 96 10.97 10.40 -3.74
N PRO A 97 12.28 10.32 -3.48
CA PRO A 97 13.24 11.27 -4.04
C PRO A 97 13.25 11.21 -5.58
N PRO A 98 13.65 12.30 -6.27
CA PRO A 98 13.67 12.34 -7.74
C PRO A 98 14.41 11.17 -8.39
N THR A 99 15.49 10.68 -7.75
CA THR A 99 16.25 9.52 -8.21
C THR A 99 15.39 8.25 -8.30
N LEU A 100 14.51 8.01 -7.33
CA LEU A 100 13.64 6.83 -7.34
C LEU A 100 12.61 6.91 -8.48
N GLN A 101 12.08 8.11 -8.72
CA GLN A 101 11.16 8.36 -9.84
C GLN A 101 11.86 8.12 -11.19
N GLN A 102 13.09 8.63 -11.34
CA GLN A 102 13.89 8.43 -12.55
C GLN A 102 14.18 6.95 -12.79
N ILE A 103 14.63 6.21 -11.77
CA ILE A 103 14.86 4.77 -11.86
C ILE A 103 13.58 4.04 -12.30
N ALA A 104 12.43 4.38 -11.71
CA ALA A 104 11.16 3.76 -12.06
C ALA A 104 10.77 4.03 -13.53
N THR A 105 10.93 5.27 -14.00
CA THR A 105 10.65 5.65 -15.39
C THR A 105 11.58 4.95 -16.38
N GLU A 106 12.89 4.96 -16.13
CA GLU A 106 13.87 4.35 -17.04
C GLU A 106 13.72 2.82 -17.07
N SER A 107 13.43 2.20 -15.92
CA SER A 107 13.23 0.75 -15.82
C SER A 107 12.03 0.23 -16.63
N GLN A 108 11.01 1.07 -16.87
CA GLN A 108 9.87 0.69 -17.71
C GLN A 108 10.30 0.44 -19.16
N GLN A 109 11.32 1.15 -19.65
CA GLN A 109 11.83 1.05 -21.01
C GLN A 109 12.80 -0.12 -21.21
N LEU A 110 13.24 -0.76 -20.12
CA LEU A 110 14.16 -1.88 -20.20
C LEU A 110 13.47 -3.16 -20.68
N SER A 111 14.24 -3.95 -21.44
CA SER A 111 13.90 -5.35 -21.71
C SER A 111 13.87 -6.17 -20.41
N PRO A 112 13.21 -7.35 -20.37
CA PRO A 112 13.21 -8.21 -19.18
C PRO A 112 14.63 -8.48 -18.64
N ARG A 113 15.56 -8.84 -19.53
CA ARG A 113 16.97 -9.04 -19.19
C ARG A 113 17.64 -7.77 -18.66
N GLY A 114 17.26 -6.60 -19.18
CA GLY A 114 17.73 -5.31 -18.67
C GLY A 114 17.25 -5.05 -17.24
N ARG A 115 16.00 -5.38 -16.92
CA ARG A 115 15.45 -5.27 -15.55
C ARG A 115 16.15 -6.24 -14.59
N ASP A 116 16.41 -7.48 -15.01
CA ASP A 116 17.15 -8.46 -14.20
C ASP A 116 18.55 -7.96 -13.85
N ASN A 117 19.26 -7.37 -14.82
CA ASN A 117 20.58 -6.78 -14.59
C ASN A 117 20.53 -5.63 -13.58
N VAL A 118 19.52 -4.75 -13.66
CA VAL A 118 19.31 -3.68 -12.67
C VAL A 118 19.11 -4.26 -11.28
N MET A 119 18.30 -5.31 -11.13
CA MET A 119 18.08 -5.96 -9.83
C MET A 119 19.36 -6.57 -9.25
N VAL A 120 20.23 -7.15 -10.09
CA VAL A 120 21.53 -7.67 -9.65
C VAL A 120 22.41 -6.54 -9.12
N VAL A 121 22.47 -5.40 -9.82
CA VAL A 121 23.25 -4.23 -9.38
C VAL A 121 22.72 -3.66 -8.06
N LEU A 122 21.41 -3.50 -7.93
CA LEU A 122 20.79 -2.99 -6.69
C LEU A 122 21.09 -3.90 -5.50
N ARG A 123 20.95 -5.22 -5.66
CA ARG A 123 21.28 -6.19 -4.60
C ARG A 123 22.76 -6.15 -4.23
N TRP A 124 23.66 -6.00 -5.21
CA TRP A 124 25.09 -5.86 -4.94
C TRP A 124 25.40 -4.60 -4.12
N LEU A 125 24.76 -3.48 -4.45
CA LEU A 125 24.90 -2.22 -3.70
C LEU A 125 24.45 -2.37 -2.24
N GLU A 126 23.30 -3.01 -1.99
CA GLU A 126 22.80 -3.28 -0.63
C GLU A 126 23.79 -4.11 0.20
N ILE A 127 24.39 -5.15 -0.39
CA ILE A 127 25.40 -5.98 0.29
C ILE A 127 26.65 -5.15 0.60
N SER A 128 27.08 -4.30 -0.35
CA SER A 128 28.30 -3.49 -0.20
C SER A 128 28.22 -2.38 0.85
N GLN A 129 27.02 -1.90 1.18
CA GLN A 129 26.80 -0.83 2.18
C GLN A 129 26.63 -1.35 3.62
N ASN A 130 26.38 -2.66 3.78
CA ASN A 130 26.27 -3.32 5.08
C ASN A 130 27.60 -3.91 5.58
N HIS A 131 28.71 -3.59 4.91
CA HIS A 131 30.09 -3.93 5.26
C HIS A 131 30.91 -2.65 5.44
#